data_AF-A0A8H4F4U2-F1
#
_entry.id   AF-A0A8H4F4U2-F1
#
_cell.length_a   1.000
_cell.length_b   1.000
_cell.length_c   1.000
_cell.angle_alpha   90.00
_cell.angle_beta   90.00
_cell.angle_gamma   90.00
#
_symmetry.space_group_name_H-M   'P 1'
#
loop_
_entity.id
_entity.type
_entity.pdbx_description
1 polymer ?
#
loop_
_entity_poly.entity_id
_entity_poly.type
_entity_poly.pdbx_seq_one_letter_code
_entity_poly.pdbx_strand_id
1 'polypeptide(L)'
;MHTPPPGPGFAQFNKHSKGFGQKMLEKMGWNVGKGLGADGEGIINPVETKLRPARMGLSFRGFDERTTQAKMEAKARRGEVSSEDEAEQEQEPKGRRRNAWKSDASPSSTKEQPTQRKRKPKTIYKTAAEILAETEQQQVPPSQQKIIDMTGPGVREINLADIKRTDSPTLMEVTTRLPELRHNLRLMVDLSRADLESLSREKQTNAFRMKSLQDELGAIRENLDKDQAQLRKLEQLKVIVSQLEQISKDALATGAFETGNITALFGEQFQILERDYMNDIRAMNIDAMVISVWAPIMKYKAMRWNVLEEPTWGVADVKKWRALLAKNDDSDAERGWTRSKTQKTLVCTPFETMMNTIWLNKVRSAINNQWDIHDPDPLIQLMEEWEPVLPRFIHENIIHQLILPKISRAVSDWNPRTDPIMIHTWIHPWFPTLKAWRLAELFTHIRHKLSVVLRQWHPSDESALHIISPWKDVWTVDQLEQFTSKSILPKLTLVLREEFQVDPRNQNLDAFIWCLAWKNLLSDTVLGLLLKNEFFNKWHAVLVQWLNLDMYSINYDQISDWYRWWRQVFDAYGLDSNKIVMQEFRRGLETMNKALGGEDLYSMGLSKDH
;
A
#
# COMPACT_ATOMS: atom_id res chain seq x y z
N MET A 1 -15.05 -20.11 -38.90
CA MET A 1 -16.15 -20.78 -38.19
C MET A 1 -17.42 -20.01 -38.52
N HIS A 2 -18.35 -20.60 -39.27
CA HIS A 2 -19.64 -19.99 -39.56
C HIS A 2 -20.52 -20.09 -38.31
N THR A 3 -20.66 -18.99 -37.58
CA THR A 3 -21.70 -18.87 -36.56
C THR A 3 -23.06 -18.79 -37.28
N PRO A 4 -24.08 -19.55 -36.85
CA PRO A 4 -25.39 -19.50 -37.48
C PRO A 4 -25.96 -18.07 -37.41
N PRO A 5 -26.71 -17.63 -38.43
CA PRO A 5 -27.34 -16.30 -38.43
C PRO A 5 -28.26 -16.14 -37.21
N PRO A 6 -28.45 -14.90 -36.71
CA PRO A 6 -29.31 -14.64 -35.56
C PRO A 6 -30.73 -15.12 -35.82
N GLY A 7 -31.32 -15.82 -34.85
CA GLY A 7 -32.68 -16.37 -34.97
C GLY A 7 -33.77 -15.28 -35.01
N PRO A 8 -34.97 -15.61 -35.52
CA PRO A 8 -36.12 -14.70 -35.51
C PRO A 8 -36.56 -14.42 -34.07
N GLY A 9 -36.06 -13.32 -33.49
CA GLY A 9 -36.15 -13.08 -32.03
C GLY A 9 -35.00 -12.27 -31.44
N PHE A 10 -33.88 -12.18 -32.16
CA PHE A 10 -32.69 -11.47 -31.72
C PHE A 10 -32.98 -10.00 -31.39
N ALA A 11 -32.53 -9.54 -30.22
CA ALA A 11 -32.73 -8.19 -29.66
C ALA A 11 -34.20 -7.78 -29.35
N GLN A 12 -35.17 -8.69 -29.36
CA GLN A 12 -36.57 -8.34 -29.00
C GLN A 12 -36.75 -7.84 -27.56
N PHE A 13 -35.85 -8.18 -26.63
CA PHE A 13 -35.86 -7.67 -25.25
C PHE A 13 -35.70 -6.13 -25.16
N ASN A 14 -35.14 -5.49 -26.21
CA ASN A 14 -35.08 -4.03 -26.29
C ASN A 14 -36.42 -3.37 -26.59
N LYS A 15 -37.47 -4.12 -26.96
CA LYS A 15 -38.83 -3.57 -27.07
C LYS A 15 -39.39 -3.12 -25.72
N HIS A 16 -38.93 -3.71 -24.61
CA HIS A 16 -39.42 -3.42 -23.26
C HIS A 16 -38.38 -2.78 -22.34
N SER A 17 -37.17 -2.47 -22.84
CA SER A 17 -36.12 -1.79 -22.09
C SER A 17 -35.72 -0.49 -22.81
N LYS A 18 -35.33 0.56 -22.06
CA LYS A 18 -34.90 1.86 -22.64
C LYS A 18 -33.56 1.80 -23.41
N GLY A 19 -33.08 0.61 -23.80
CA GLY A 19 -31.89 0.41 -24.64
C GLY A 19 -30.56 0.77 -23.99
N PHE A 20 -30.53 1.00 -22.67
CA PHE A 20 -29.30 1.37 -21.95
C PHE A 20 -28.25 0.26 -22.01
N GLY A 21 -28.65 -0.99 -21.77
CA GLY A 21 -27.76 -2.15 -21.84
C GLY A 21 -27.16 -2.34 -23.22
N GLN A 22 -27.95 -2.17 -24.29
CA GLN A 22 -27.46 -2.25 -25.66
C GLN A 22 -26.40 -1.18 -25.95
N LYS A 23 -26.66 0.09 -25.61
CA LYS A 23 -25.70 1.18 -25.82
C LYS A 23 -24.41 1.00 -25.02
N MET A 24 -24.49 0.39 -23.83
CA MET A 24 -23.31 0.07 -23.03
C MET A 24 -22.47 -1.04 -23.68
N LEU A 25 -23.12 -2.07 -24.23
CA LEU A 25 -22.43 -3.16 -24.93
C LEU A 25 -21.79 -2.68 -26.23
N GLU A 26 -22.47 -1.83 -27.00
CA GLU A 26 -21.92 -1.17 -28.20
C GLU A 26 -20.67 -0.33 -27.86
N LYS A 27 -20.71 0.44 -26.77
CA LYS A 27 -19.52 1.19 -26.29
C LYS A 27 -18.35 0.30 -25.88
N MET A 28 -18.61 -0.94 -25.50
CA MET A 28 -17.60 -1.94 -25.14
C MET A 28 -17.19 -2.83 -26.33
N GLY A 29 -17.58 -2.48 -27.56
CA GLY A 29 -17.13 -3.12 -28.79
C GLY A 29 -18.01 -4.28 -29.30
N TRP A 30 -19.22 -4.45 -28.77
CA TRP A 30 -20.16 -5.46 -29.26
C TRP A 30 -21.00 -4.94 -30.44
N ASN A 31 -21.12 -5.76 -31.50
CA ASN A 31 -21.93 -5.45 -32.68
C ASN A 31 -23.20 -6.31 -32.73
N VAL A 32 -24.32 -5.70 -33.09
CA VAL A 32 -25.62 -6.36 -33.27
C VAL A 32 -25.46 -7.50 -34.30
N GLY A 33 -25.81 -8.72 -33.88
CA GLY A 33 -25.72 -9.94 -34.70
C GLY A 33 -24.43 -10.75 -34.51
N LYS A 34 -23.49 -10.29 -33.67
CA LYS A 34 -22.29 -11.04 -33.28
C LYS A 34 -22.33 -11.47 -31.80
N GLY A 35 -21.55 -12.49 -31.48
CA GLY A 35 -21.35 -12.93 -30.10
C GLY A 35 -20.68 -11.87 -29.24
N LEU A 36 -20.92 -11.90 -27.93
CA LEU A 36 -20.25 -11.03 -26.97
C LEU A 36 -18.78 -11.45 -26.76
N GLY A 37 -17.84 -10.51 -26.82
CA GLY A 37 -16.40 -10.75 -26.63
C GLY A 37 -15.56 -10.14 -27.78
N ALA A 38 -14.26 -9.91 -27.53
CA ALA A 38 -13.37 -9.23 -28.49
C ALA A 38 -13.30 -9.94 -29.85
N ASP A 39 -13.34 -11.28 -29.84
CA ASP A 39 -13.31 -12.14 -31.03
C ASP A 39 -14.73 -12.59 -31.48
N GLY A 40 -15.79 -12.09 -30.84
CA GLY A 40 -17.18 -12.46 -31.16
C GLY A 40 -17.57 -13.88 -30.77
N GLU A 41 -16.83 -14.51 -29.85
CA GLU A 41 -17.01 -15.92 -29.43
C GLU A 41 -18.27 -16.17 -28.59
N GLY A 42 -18.92 -15.12 -28.09
CA GLY A 42 -20.10 -15.24 -27.25
C GLY A 42 -21.33 -15.83 -27.96
N ILE A 43 -22.26 -16.33 -27.16
CA ILE A 43 -23.49 -16.97 -27.64
C ILE A 43 -24.40 -15.91 -28.29
N ILE A 44 -24.72 -16.07 -29.58
CA ILE A 44 -25.56 -15.14 -30.35
C ILE A 44 -27.05 -15.32 -30.00
N ASN A 45 -27.54 -16.56 -29.97
CA ASN A 45 -28.95 -16.84 -29.68
C ASN A 45 -29.12 -17.16 -28.19
N PRO A 46 -29.99 -16.45 -27.44
CA PRO A 46 -30.26 -16.72 -26.03
C PRO A 46 -30.52 -18.21 -25.77
N VAL A 47 -30.08 -18.70 -24.61
CA VAL A 47 -30.22 -20.13 -24.24
C VAL A 47 -31.70 -20.47 -24.12
N GLU A 48 -32.19 -21.32 -25.02
CA GLU A 48 -33.55 -21.84 -24.94
C GLU A 48 -33.68 -22.86 -23.79
N THR A 49 -34.80 -22.83 -23.07
CA THR A 49 -35.12 -23.79 -22.01
C THR A 49 -36.42 -24.52 -22.34
N LYS A 50 -36.36 -25.86 -22.47
CA LYS A 50 -37.55 -26.70 -22.64
C LYS A 50 -37.98 -27.25 -21.28
N LEU A 51 -39.06 -26.69 -20.72
CA LEU A 51 -39.61 -27.16 -19.45
C LEU A 51 -40.26 -28.53 -19.62
N ARG A 52 -40.04 -29.40 -18.63
CA ARG A 52 -40.67 -30.71 -18.56
C ARG A 52 -42.11 -30.57 -18.05
N PRO A 53 -43.09 -31.33 -18.57
CA PRO A 53 -44.43 -31.38 -18.00
C PRO A 53 -44.41 -31.80 -16.52
N ALA A 54 -45.29 -31.21 -15.72
CA ALA A 54 -45.35 -31.46 -14.28
C ALA A 54 -45.55 -32.96 -13.94
N ARG A 55 -44.94 -33.44 -12.84
CA ARG A 55 -44.98 -34.81 -12.30
C ARG A 55 -44.22 -35.92 -13.04
N MET A 56 -43.37 -35.61 -14.02
CA MET A 56 -42.60 -36.62 -14.75
C MET A 56 -41.19 -36.81 -14.16
N GLY A 57 -40.85 -38.02 -13.69
CA GLY A 57 -39.58 -38.34 -13.01
C GLY A 57 -38.38 -38.49 -13.95
N LEU A 58 -37.17 -38.12 -13.48
CA LEU A 58 -35.94 -37.97 -14.28
C LEU A 58 -35.61 -39.14 -15.21
N SER A 59 -36.02 -40.37 -14.86
CA SER A 59 -35.70 -41.60 -15.62
C SER A 59 -36.72 -41.99 -16.70
N PHE A 60 -37.71 -41.14 -17.03
CA PHE A 60 -38.74 -41.44 -18.03
C PHE A 60 -38.17 -41.42 -19.47
N ARG A 61 -38.08 -42.59 -20.12
CA ARG A 61 -37.47 -42.79 -21.45
C ARG A 61 -38.40 -42.39 -22.62
N GLY A 62 -38.98 -41.20 -22.57
CA GLY A 62 -39.92 -40.73 -23.60
C GLY A 62 -39.93 -39.22 -23.85
N PHE A 63 -39.25 -38.42 -23.04
CA PHE A 63 -39.15 -36.97 -23.24
C PHE A 63 -37.71 -36.56 -23.54
N ASP A 64 -37.48 -36.06 -24.75
CA ASP A 64 -36.18 -35.50 -25.11
C ASP A 64 -36.07 -34.05 -24.61
N GLU A 65 -35.26 -33.88 -23.56
CA GLU A 65 -34.98 -32.60 -22.90
C GLU A 65 -34.06 -31.70 -23.70
N ARG A 66 -33.40 -32.23 -24.74
CA ARG A 66 -32.51 -31.42 -25.58
C ARG A 66 -33.32 -30.44 -26.40
N THR A 67 -33.00 -29.15 -26.27
CA THR A 67 -33.55 -28.10 -27.13
C THR A 67 -33.11 -28.30 -28.58
N THR A 68 -33.88 -27.77 -29.51
CA THR A 68 -33.54 -27.74 -30.95
C THR A 68 -32.17 -27.07 -31.17
N GLN A 69 -31.88 -26.02 -30.40
CA GLN A 69 -30.56 -25.36 -30.36
C GLN A 69 -29.43 -26.33 -29.94
N ALA A 70 -29.61 -27.10 -28.86
CA ALA A 70 -28.60 -28.06 -28.40
C ALA A 70 -28.39 -29.22 -29.40
N LYS A 71 -29.44 -29.62 -30.12
CA LYS A 71 -29.34 -30.63 -31.19
C LYS A 71 -28.58 -30.10 -32.40
N MET A 72 -28.86 -28.87 -32.83
CA MET A 72 -28.13 -28.23 -33.94
C MET A 72 -26.66 -27.98 -33.59
N GLU A 73 -26.34 -27.55 -32.37
CA GLU A 73 -24.95 -27.36 -31.95
C GLU A 73 -24.20 -28.71 -31.87
N ALA A 74 -24.86 -29.77 -31.38
CA ALA A 74 -24.29 -31.11 -31.36
C ALA A 74 -24.07 -31.68 -32.77
N LYS A 75 -24.97 -31.39 -33.73
CA LYS A 75 -24.84 -31.78 -35.14
C LYS A 75 -23.72 -30.98 -35.84
N ALA A 76 -23.63 -29.68 -35.57
CA ALA A 76 -22.55 -28.82 -36.07
C ALA A 76 -21.17 -29.23 -35.51
N ARG A 77 -21.07 -29.62 -34.23
CA ARG A 77 -19.84 -30.17 -33.64
C ARG A 77 -19.45 -31.54 -34.20
N ARG A 78 -20.41 -32.30 -34.74
CA ARG A 78 -20.16 -33.59 -35.42
C ARG A 78 -19.76 -33.44 -36.90
N GLY A 79 -19.80 -32.23 -37.45
CA GLY A 79 -19.32 -31.96 -38.81
C GLY A 79 -20.25 -32.45 -39.93
N GLU A 80 -21.52 -32.72 -39.64
CA GLU A 80 -22.54 -32.98 -40.67
C GLU A 80 -22.99 -31.65 -41.27
N VAL A 81 -22.57 -31.39 -42.51
CA VAL A 81 -23.08 -30.27 -43.31
C VAL A 81 -24.51 -30.64 -43.71
N SER A 82 -25.49 -29.97 -43.10
CA SER A 82 -26.88 -30.07 -43.53
C SER A 82 -27.00 -29.29 -44.84
N SER A 83 -27.13 -29.99 -45.97
CA SER A 83 -27.75 -29.38 -47.15
C SER A 83 -29.20 -29.07 -46.79
N GLU A 84 -29.56 -27.80 -46.85
CA GLU A 84 -30.94 -27.33 -46.80
C GLU A 84 -31.64 -27.86 -48.06
N ASP A 85 -32.46 -28.92 -47.92
CA ASP A 85 -33.60 -29.29 -48.80
C ASP A 85 -34.05 -30.74 -48.55
N GLU A 86 -34.32 -31.13 -47.29
CA GLU A 86 -35.19 -32.30 -46.99
C GLU A 86 -35.91 -32.04 -45.66
N ALA A 87 -36.83 -31.08 -45.68
CA ALA A 87 -37.93 -31.02 -44.74
C ALA A 87 -39.17 -31.55 -45.46
N GLU A 88 -39.95 -32.37 -44.76
CA GLU A 88 -41.21 -33.01 -45.19
C GLU A 88 -41.04 -34.40 -45.84
N GLN A 89 -41.08 -35.46 -45.00
CA GLN A 89 -42.03 -36.57 -45.19
C GLN A 89 -42.02 -37.58 -44.02
N GLU A 90 -43.24 -37.82 -43.54
CA GLU A 90 -43.82 -39.10 -43.10
C GLU A 90 -43.80 -39.56 -41.63
N GLN A 91 -45.02 -39.98 -41.26
CA GLN A 91 -45.56 -40.48 -40.00
C GLN A 91 -45.55 -42.01 -39.97
N GLU A 92 -45.13 -42.59 -38.84
CA GLU A 92 -45.54 -43.90 -38.26
C GLU A 92 -45.47 -45.21 -39.13
N PRO A 93 -45.79 -46.42 -38.61
CA PRO A 93 -45.04 -47.20 -37.61
C PRO A 93 -44.83 -48.70 -38.01
N LYS A 94 -44.23 -49.47 -37.09
CA LYS A 94 -44.18 -50.96 -36.96
C LYS A 94 -43.07 -51.73 -37.70
N GLY A 95 -42.33 -52.52 -36.90
CA GLY A 95 -42.45 -53.98 -36.99
C GLY A 95 -41.36 -54.79 -37.71
N ARG A 96 -40.45 -55.35 -36.90
CA ARG A 96 -39.97 -56.75 -36.91
C ARG A 96 -39.17 -57.30 -38.11
N ARG A 97 -38.11 -58.07 -37.74
CA ARG A 97 -37.37 -59.14 -38.49
C ARG A 97 -36.23 -58.65 -39.39
N ARG A 98 -35.12 -59.36 -39.62
CA ARG A 98 -34.38 -60.50 -38.99
C ARG A 98 -33.21 -60.74 -39.96
N ASN A 99 -32.01 -61.04 -39.46
CA ASN A 99 -30.86 -61.58 -40.22
C ASN A 99 -30.27 -60.60 -41.26
N ALA A 100 -28.98 -60.58 -41.64
CA ALA A 100 -27.98 -61.63 -41.70
C ALA A 100 -26.58 -60.97 -41.89
N TRP A 101 -25.53 -61.69 -41.50
CA TRP A 101 -24.13 -61.45 -41.87
C TRP A 101 -23.95 -61.10 -43.36
N LYS A 102 -23.02 -60.17 -43.65
CA LYS A 102 -22.09 -60.31 -44.78
C LYS A 102 -20.75 -59.64 -44.51
N SER A 103 -19.74 -60.31 -45.05
CA SER A 103 -18.30 -60.28 -44.83
C SER A 103 -17.55 -59.13 -45.51
N ASP A 104 -16.36 -58.87 -44.97
CA ASP A 104 -15.08 -58.49 -45.60
C ASP A 104 -15.07 -57.63 -46.87
N ALA A 105 -14.37 -56.48 -46.78
CA ALA A 105 -13.15 -56.22 -47.57
C ALA A 105 -12.60 -54.80 -47.28
N SER A 106 -11.36 -54.72 -46.82
CA SER A 106 -10.41 -53.62 -47.14
C SER A 106 -9.96 -53.77 -48.61
N PRO A 107 -9.19 -52.87 -49.28
CA PRO A 107 -8.29 -51.83 -48.73
C PRO A 107 -8.18 -50.53 -49.57
N SER A 108 -7.31 -49.62 -49.13
CA SER A 108 -6.47 -48.67 -49.92
C SER A 108 -6.36 -47.34 -49.15
N SER A 109 -5.25 -47.08 -48.44
CA SER A 109 -4.05 -46.36 -48.91
C SER A 109 -4.39 -44.93 -49.42
N THR A 110 -3.87 -43.82 -48.92
CA THR A 110 -2.43 -43.50 -48.76
C THR A 110 -2.27 -42.25 -47.86
N LYS A 111 -1.10 -42.19 -47.22
CA LYS A 111 -0.41 -41.12 -46.45
C LYS A 111 -0.83 -39.68 -46.81
N GLU A 112 -0.89 -38.75 -45.85
CA GLU A 112 0.25 -37.92 -45.44
C GLU A 112 0.11 -37.31 -44.02
N GLN A 113 1.24 -37.21 -43.30
CA GLN A 113 1.38 -36.49 -42.03
C GLN A 113 1.47 -34.97 -42.27
N PRO A 114 1.11 -34.09 -41.29
CA PRO A 114 2.19 -33.58 -40.44
C PRO A 114 1.82 -33.26 -38.97
N THR A 115 2.84 -33.45 -38.13
CA THR A 115 3.28 -32.64 -36.98
C THR A 115 2.34 -32.34 -35.78
N GLN A 116 2.81 -32.87 -34.64
CA GLN A 116 2.30 -32.72 -33.28
C GLN A 116 2.20 -31.26 -32.81
N ARG A 117 1.00 -30.84 -32.35
CA ARG A 117 0.85 -29.86 -31.27
C ARG A 117 0.34 -30.59 -30.03
N LYS A 118 1.18 -30.64 -28.99
CA LYS A 118 0.89 -31.28 -27.69
C LYS A 118 -0.37 -30.64 -27.08
N ARG A 119 -1.51 -31.32 -27.18
CA ARG A 119 -2.73 -30.99 -26.43
C ARG A 119 -2.50 -31.35 -24.96
N LYS A 120 -2.69 -30.38 -24.05
CA LYS A 120 -2.73 -30.61 -22.60
C LYS A 120 -3.74 -31.73 -22.30
N PRO A 121 -3.42 -32.71 -21.44
CA PRO A 121 -4.31 -33.84 -21.21
C PRO A 121 -5.64 -33.35 -20.65
N LYS A 122 -6.74 -33.72 -21.31
CA LYS A 122 -8.08 -33.47 -20.80
C LYS A 122 -8.25 -34.30 -19.52
N THR A 123 -8.56 -33.65 -18.41
CA THR A 123 -9.01 -34.32 -17.19
C THR A 123 -10.36 -34.98 -17.49
N ILE A 124 -10.33 -36.29 -17.72
CA ILE A 124 -11.54 -37.10 -17.84
C ILE A 124 -11.94 -37.47 -16.41
N TYR A 125 -13.08 -36.96 -15.96
CA TYR A 125 -13.65 -37.37 -14.69
C TYR A 125 -14.18 -38.80 -14.84
N LYS A 126 -13.42 -39.77 -14.34
CA LYS A 126 -13.87 -41.15 -14.21
C LYS A 126 -14.85 -41.23 -13.05
N THR A 127 -15.97 -41.92 -13.26
CA THR A 127 -16.91 -42.20 -12.17
C THR A 127 -16.32 -43.27 -11.24
N ALA A 128 -16.67 -43.25 -9.96
CA ALA A 128 -16.12 -44.20 -8.97
C ALA A 128 -16.29 -45.68 -9.39
N ALA A 129 -17.33 -45.99 -10.17
CA ALA A 129 -17.57 -47.30 -10.75
C ALA A 129 -16.55 -47.69 -11.84
N GLU A 130 -16.04 -46.73 -12.59
CA GLU A 130 -15.08 -46.93 -13.68
C GLU A 130 -13.66 -47.16 -13.16
N ILE A 131 -13.30 -46.50 -12.04
CA ILE A 131 -12.04 -46.72 -11.33
C ILE A 131 -12.01 -48.13 -10.71
N LEU A 132 -13.13 -48.59 -10.15
CA LEU A 132 -13.26 -49.93 -9.59
C LEU A 132 -13.09 -51.02 -10.66
N ALA A 133 -13.73 -50.87 -11.82
CA ALA A 133 -13.58 -51.80 -12.95
C ALA A 133 -12.14 -51.85 -13.49
N GLU A 134 -11.43 -50.73 -13.46
CA GLU A 134 -10.03 -50.65 -13.92
C GLU A 134 -9.05 -51.22 -12.86
N THR A 135 -9.33 -51.04 -11.57
CA THR A 135 -8.56 -51.68 -10.49
C THR A 135 -8.78 -53.18 -10.39
N GLU A 136 -9.98 -53.67 -10.72
CA GLU A 136 -10.26 -55.12 -10.88
C GLU A 136 -9.55 -55.70 -12.11
N GLN A 137 -9.29 -54.90 -13.15
CA GLN A 137 -8.47 -55.30 -14.30
C GLN A 137 -6.95 -55.20 -14.07
N GLN A 138 -6.49 -54.42 -13.07
CA GLN A 138 -5.08 -54.25 -12.74
C GLN A 138 -4.59 -55.14 -11.58
N GLN A 139 -5.47 -55.81 -10.85
CA GLN A 139 -5.10 -56.95 -10.02
C GLN A 139 -4.97 -58.20 -10.88
N VAL A 140 -3.78 -58.35 -11.49
CA VAL A 140 -3.35 -59.61 -12.14
C VAL A 140 -3.31 -60.72 -11.09
N PRO A 141 -4.19 -61.75 -11.14
CA PRO A 141 -3.91 -63.00 -10.46
C PRO A 141 -2.74 -63.68 -11.20
N PRO A 142 -1.86 -64.44 -10.52
CA PRO A 142 -0.69 -65.03 -11.14
C PRO A 142 -1.10 -65.89 -12.35
N SER A 143 -0.59 -65.52 -13.53
CA SER A 143 -0.50 -66.31 -14.76
C SER A 143 -1.38 -67.56 -14.82
N GLN A 144 -2.60 -67.45 -15.35
CA GLN A 144 -3.27 -68.62 -15.93
C GLN A 144 -2.48 -69.00 -17.19
N GLN A 145 -1.58 -69.97 -17.06
CA GLN A 145 -0.90 -70.60 -18.18
C GLN A 145 -1.96 -71.19 -19.12
N LYS A 146 -1.90 -70.79 -20.39
CA LYS A 146 -2.82 -71.24 -21.44
C LYS A 146 -2.36 -72.63 -21.90
N ILE A 147 -3.05 -73.68 -21.45
CA ILE A 147 -2.73 -75.07 -21.83
C ILE A 147 -3.53 -75.39 -23.10
N ILE A 148 -2.83 -75.75 -24.16
CA ILE A 148 -3.39 -76.05 -25.48
C ILE A 148 -3.30 -77.56 -25.68
N ASP A 149 -4.44 -78.24 -25.79
CA ASP A 149 -4.51 -79.67 -26.06
C ASP A 149 -4.59 -79.92 -27.57
N MET A 150 -3.66 -80.74 -28.09
CA MET A 150 -3.51 -81.09 -29.50
C MET A 150 -3.68 -82.60 -29.78
N THR A 151 -4.25 -83.37 -28.85
CA THR A 151 -4.40 -84.83 -29.01
C THR A 151 -5.66 -85.27 -29.76
N GLY A 152 -6.43 -84.34 -30.35
CA GLY A 152 -7.58 -84.60 -31.22
C GLY A 152 -7.59 -83.78 -32.52
N PRO A 153 -8.58 -83.96 -33.42
CA PRO A 153 -8.59 -83.33 -34.76
C PRO A 153 -8.73 -81.79 -34.78
N GLY A 154 -8.69 -81.11 -33.64
CA GLY A 154 -8.75 -79.65 -33.54
C GLY A 154 -8.21 -79.15 -32.20
N VAL A 155 -7.59 -77.97 -32.24
CA VAL A 155 -6.91 -77.32 -31.10
C VAL A 155 -7.92 -76.75 -30.12
N ARG A 156 -7.87 -77.17 -28.84
CA ARG A 156 -8.73 -76.64 -27.75
C ARG A 156 -7.88 -75.94 -26.69
N GLU A 157 -8.35 -74.77 -26.24
CA GLU A 157 -7.74 -74.00 -25.13
C GLU A 157 -8.46 -74.35 -23.82
N ILE A 158 -7.72 -74.82 -22.81
CA ILE A 158 -8.28 -75.22 -21.51
C ILE A 158 -7.79 -74.23 -20.45
N ASN A 159 -8.71 -73.60 -19.72
CA ASN A 159 -8.38 -72.73 -18.59
C ASN A 159 -8.35 -73.53 -17.27
N LEU A 160 -7.51 -73.13 -16.32
CA LEU A 160 -7.34 -73.78 -14.99
C LEU A 160 -8.63 -73.92 -14.15
N ALA A 161 -9.72 -73.24 -14.54
CA ALA A 161 -11.04 -73.42 -13.94
C ALA A 161 -11.76 -74.71 -14.39
N ASP A 162 -11.40 -75.28 -15.54
CA ASP A 162 -11.98 -76.52 -16.07
C ASP A 162 -11.32 -77.78 -15.46
N ILE A 163 -10.09 -77.66 -14.93
CA ILE A 163 -9.34 -78.78 -14.32
C ILE A 163 -9.90 -79.15 -12.92
N LYS A 164 -10.62 -78.25 -12.24
CA LYS A 164 -11.28 -78.59 -10.96
C LYS A 164 -12.63 -79.30 -11.12
N ARG A 165 -13.04 -79.61 -12.36
CA ARG A 165 -14.21 -80.46 -12.64
C ARG A 165 -13.84 -81.93 -12.89
N THR A 166 -12.56 -82.29 -12.75
CA THR A 166 -12.09 -83.67 -12.89
C THR A 166 -11.89 -84.30 -11.52
N ASP A 167 -12.97 -84.47 -10.78
CA ASP A 167 -13.12 -85.59 -9.85
C ASP A 167 -14.60 -85.97 -9.86
N SER A 168 -14.85 -87.14 -10.44
CA SER A 168 -16.16 -87.74 -10.76
C SER A 168 -16.80 -87.28 -12.09
N PRO A 169 -16.81 -88.15 -13.12
CA PRO A 169 -17.69 -87.98 -14.27
C PRO A 169 -19.11 -88.35 -13.85
N THR A 170 -19.73 -87.57 -12.97
CA THR A 170 -21.17 -87.68 -12.70
C THR A 170 -21.94 -87.10 -13.87
N LEU A 171 -22.15 -87.94 -14.88
CA LEU A 171 -23.37 -88.07 -15.68
C LEU A 171 -23.97 -86.83 -16.38
N MET A 172 -23.31 -85.68 -16.36
CA MET A 172 -23.87 -84.44 -16.93
C MET A 172 -23.42 -84.17 -18.37
N GLU A 173 -22.45 -84.88 -18.95
CA GLU A 173 -22.05 -84.65 -20.36
C GLU A 173 -22.44 -85.75 -21.35
N VAL A 174 -23.03 -86.89 -20.92
CA VAL A 174 -23.24 -88.06 -21.80
C VAL A 174 -24.71 -88.34 -22.17
N THR A 175 -25.68 -87.50 -21.79
CA THR A 175 -27.05 -87.69 -22.28
C THR A 175 -27.63 -86.43 -22.91
N THR A 176 -28.06 -86.56 -24.16
CA THR A 176 -28.90 -85.61 -24.92
C THR A 176 -30.36 -85.64 -24.46
N ARG A 177 -30.64 -86.15 -23.25
CA ARG A 177 -31.98 -86.29 -22.69
C ARG A 177 -32.24 -85.15 -21.69
N LEU A 178 -33.43 -84.55 -21.78
CA LEU A 178 -33.96 -83.48 -20.92
C LEU A 178 -33.18 -82.14 -20.96
N PRO A 179 -33.06 -81.50 -22.14
CA PRO A 179 -32.42 -80.19 -22.29
C PRO A 179 -33.07 -79.09 -21.44
N GLU A 180 -34.39 -79.14 -21.26
CA GLU A 180 -35.16 -78.18 -20.45
C GLU A 180 -34.78 -78.22 -18.96
N LEU A 181 -34.56 -79.41 -18.39
CA LEU A 181 -34.18 -79.54 -16.98
C LEU A 181 -32.76 -79.00 -16.72
N ARG A 182 -31.85 -79.17 -17.69
CA ARG A 182 -30.48 -78.62 -17.63
C ARG A 182 -30.48 -77.11 -17.82
N HIS A 183 -31.30 -76.59 -18.72
CA HIS A 183 -31.50 -75.15 -18.86
C HIS A 183 -32.07 -74.56 -17.57
N ASN A 184 -33.07 -75.19 -16.96
CA ASN A 184 -33.64 -74.76 -15.68
C ASN A 184 -32.62 -74.79 -14.53
N LEU A 185 -31.82 -75.86 -14.41
CA LEU A 185 -30.74 -75.92 -13.41
C LEU A 185 -29.67 -74.86 -13.66
N ARG A 186 -29.28 -74.63 -14.92
CA ARG A 186 -28.32 -73.58 -15.27
C ARG A 186 -28.86 -72.19 -14.98
N LEU A 187 -30.13 -71.94 -15.29
CA LEU A 187 -30.83 -70.70 -14.99
C LEU A 187 -30.92 -70.46 -13.48
N MET A 188 -31.19 -71.49 -12.68
CA MET A 188 -31.16 -71.38 -11.22
C MET A 188 -29.75 -71.06 -10.68
N VAL A 189 -28.71 -71.67 -11.26
CA VAL A 189 -27.31 -71.36 -10.91
C VAL A 189 -26.93 -69.95 -11.35
N ASP A 190 -27.36 -69.51 -12.53
CA ASP A 190 -27.07 -68.17 -13.05
C ASP A 190 -27.84 -67.09 -12.26
N LEU A 191 -29.09 -67.34 -11.87
CA LEU A 191 -29.88 -66.47 -10.98
C LEU A 191 -29.24 -66.36 -9.60
N SER A 192 -28.92 -67.50 -8.96
CA SER A 192 -28.26 -67.48 -7.65
C SER A 192 -26.87 -66.84 -7.69
N ARG A 193 -26.13 -66.98 -8.80
CA ARG A 193 -24.87 -66.27 -9.03
C ARG A 193 -25.10 -64.76 -9.17
N ALA A 194 -26.09 -64.33 -9.94
CA ALA A 194 -26.44 -62.93 -10.08
C ALA A 194 -26.87 -62.31 -8.74
N ASP A 195 -27.61 -63.07 -7.92
CA ASP A 195 -27.99 -62.67 -6.56
C ASP A 195 -26.77 -62.58 -5.62
N LEU A 196 -25.81 -63.50 -5.71
CA LEU A 196 -24.56 -63.41 -4.96
C LEU A 196 -23.69 -62.21 -5.40
N GLU A 197 -23.63 -61.93 -6.70
CA GLU A 197 -22.91 -60.78 -7.24
C GLU A 197 -23.58 -59.46 -6.83
N SER A 198 -24.91 -59.39 -6.80
CA SER A 198 -25.64 -58.21 -6.32
C SER A 198 -25.45 -58.00 -4.82
N LEU A 199 -25.57 -59.05 -4.00
CA LEU A 199 -25.31 -59.00 -2.55
C LEU A 199 -23.86 -58.63 -2.23
N SER A 200 -22.90 -59.09 -3.04
CA SER A 200 -21.49 -58.71 -2.90
C SER A 200 -21.27 -57.22 -3.18
N ARG A 201 -21.87 -56.69 -4.26
CA ARG A 201 -21.84 -55.25 -4.57
C ARG A 201 -22.53 -54.41 -3.50
N GLU A 202 -23.67 -54.87 -2.98
CA GLU A 202 -24.35 -54.22 -1.85
C GLU A 202 -23.49 -54.22 -0.59
N LYS A 203 -22.83 -55.33 -0.27
CA LYS A 203 -21.89 -55.40 0.85
C LYS A 203 -20.72 -54.43 0.67
N GLN A 204 -20.14 -54.34 -0.52
CA GLN A 204 -19.05 -53.41 -0.81
C GLN A 204 -19.49 -51.94 -0.71
N THR A 205 -20.65 -51.59 -1.28
CA THR A 205 -21.19 -50.22 -1.20
C THR A 205 -21.54 -49.83 0.24
N ASN A 206 -22.13 -50.75 1.01
CA ASN A 206 -22.40 -50.53 2.42
C ASN A 206 -21.12 -50.43 3.27
N ALA A 207 -20.09 -51.24 2.98
CA ALA A 207 -18.79 -51.13 3.66
C ALA A 207 -18.12 -49.78 3.38
N PHE A 208 -18.18 -49.29 2.13
CA PHE A 208 -17.67 -47.96 1.77
C PHE A 208 -18.46 -46.85 2.49
N ARG A 209 -19.79 -46.93 2.50
CA ARG A 209 -20.65 -45.98 3.25
C ARG A 209 -20.32 -45.99 4.74
N MET A 210 -20.15 -47.16 5.33
CA MET A 210 -19.80 -47.29 6.75
C MET A 210 -18.46 -46.62 7.05
N LYS A 211 -17.46 -46.81 6.18
CA LYS A 211 -16.17 -46.12 6.31
C LYS A 211 -16.30 -44.61 6.17
N SER A 212 -17.03 -44.12 5.16
CA SER A 212 -17.30 -42.69 4.96
C SER A 212 -17.98 -42.06 6.19
N LEU A 213 -19.01 -42.73 6.72
CA LEU A 213 -19.70 -42.29 7.94
C LEU A 213 -18.78 -42.31 9.16
N GLN A 214 -17.85 -43.26 9.24
CA GLN A 214 -16.88 -43.34 10.33
C GLN A 214 -15.86 -42.19 10.26
N ASP A 215 -15.39 -41.85 9.07
CA ASP A 215 -14.50 -40.71 8.83
C ASP A 215 -15.22 -39.38 9.11
N GLU A 216 -16.49 -39.25 8.70
CA GLU A 216 -17.34 -38.10 9.02
C GLU A 216 -17.59 -37.96 10.53
N LEU A 217 -17.88 -39.06 11.23
CA LEU A 217 -18.01 -39.05 12.68
C LEU A 217 -16.70 -38.63 13.37
N GLY A 218 -15.54 -39.03 12.83
CA GLY A 218 -14.23 -38.58 13.30
C GLY A 218 -14.06 -37.07 13.17
N ALA A 219 -14.33 -36.53 11.98
CA ALA A 219 -14.23 -35.10 11.72
C ALA A 219 -15.19 -34.26 12.57
N ILE A 220 -16.43 -34.74 12.78
CA ILE A 220 -17.41 -34.09 13.64
C ILE A 220 -16.95 -34.08 15.10
N ARG A 221 -16.37 -35.17 15.59
CA ARG A 221 -15.83 -35.22 16.97
C ARG A 221 -14.68 -34.24 17.16
N GLU A 222 -13.74 -34.17 16.22
CA GLU A 222 -12.65 -33.20 16.31
C GLU A 222 -13.14 -31.74 16.31
N ASN A 223 -14.17 -31.43 15.53
CA ASN A 223 -14.77 -30.09 15.53
C ASN A 223 -15.50 -29.82 16.85
N LEU A 224 -16.23 -30.81 17.38
CA LEU A 224 -16.90 -30.69 18.67
C LEU A 224 -15.92 -30.45 19.82
N ASP A 225 -14.76 -31.12 19.82
CA ASP A 225 -13.71 -30.88 20.81
C ASP A 225 -13.11 -29.46 20.70
N LYS A 226 -12.92 -28.95 19.48
CA LYS A 226 -12.47 -27.57 19.24
C LYS A 226 -13.50 -26.55 19.74
N ASP A 227 -14.78 -26.75 19.39
CA ASP A 227 -15.87 -25.88 19.80
C ASP A 227 -16.06 -25.88 21.33
N GLN A 228 -15.93 -27.04 21.98
CA GLN A 228 -15.95 -27.14 23.44
C GLN A 228 -14.78 -26.40 24.10
N ALA A 229 -13.57 -26.48 23.53
CA ALA A 229 -12.43 -25.72 24.03
C ALA A 229 -12.64 -24.20 23.88
N GLN A 230 -13.23 -23.75 22.77
CA GLN A 230 -13.59 -22.34 22.56
C GLN A 230 -14.68 -21.88 23.55
N LEU A 231 -15.71 -22.70 23.79
CA LEU A 231 -16.76 -22.39 24.77
C LEU A 231 -16.19 -22.22 26.18
N ARG A 232 -15.31 -23.11 26.63
CA ARG A 232 -14.65 -22.99 27.94
C ARG A 232 -13.85 -21.69 28.07
N LYS A 233 -13.12 -21.31 27.01
CA LYS A 233 -12.39 -20.03 26.97
C LYS A 233 -13.34 -18.83 27.08
N LEU A 234 -14.47 -18.85 26.37
CA LEU A 234 -15.49 -17.80 26.42
C LEU A 234 -16.17 -17.71 27.78
N GLU A 235 -16.43 -18.84 28.46
CA GLU A 235 -16.96 -18.86 29.82
C GLU A 235 -16.01 -18.20 30.82
N GLN A 236 -14.71 -18.52 30.75
CA GLN A 236 -13.68 -17.88 31.56
C GLN A 236 -13.61 -16.37 31.29
N LEU A 237 -13.64 -15.99 30.01
CA LEU A 237 -13.64 -14.58 29.59
C LEU A 237 -14.88 -13.84 30.09
N LYS A 238 -16.06 -14.48 30.09
CA LYS A 238 -17.30 -13.90 30.66
C LYS A 238 -17.16 -13.63 32.16
N VAL A 239 -16.51 -14.50 32.91
CA VAL A 239 -16.23 -14.26 34.34
C VAL A 239 -15.33 -13.04 34.50
N ILE A 240 -14.25 -12.94 33.72
CA ILE A 240 -13.35 -11.77 33.74
C ILE A 240 -14.12 -10.48 33.39
N VAL A 241 -14.99 -10.50 32.38
CA VAL A 241 -15.83 -9.35 32.01
C VAL A 241 -16.75 -8.94 33.16
N SER A 242 -17.38 -9.90 33.83
CA SER A 242 -18.25 -9.58 34.97
C SER A 242 -17.48 -8.96 36.13
N GLN A 243 -16.24 -9.39 36.36
CA GLN A 243 -15.34 -8.78 37.35
C GLN A 243 -14.93 -7.37 36.94
N LEU A 244 -14.57 -7.15 35.66
CA LEU A 244 -14.25 -5.82 35.12
C LEU A 244 -15.44 -4.86 35.23
N GLU A 245 -16.66 -5.34 34.96
CA GLU A 245 -17.89 -4.55 35.10
C GLU A 245 -18.17 -4.19 36.56
N GLN A 246 -17.96 -5.12 37.50
CA GLN A 246 -18.09 -4.87 38.93
C GLN A 246 -17.07 -3.83 39.41
N ILE A 247 -15.79 -4.00 39.07
CA ILE A 247 -14.72 -3.05 39.41
C ILE A 247 -15.03 -1.66 38.82
N SER A 248 -15.55 -1.60 37.59
CA SER A 248 -15.95 -0.34 36.95
C SER A 248 -17.09 0.36 37.71
N LYS A 249 -18.12 -0.39 38.13
CA LYS A 249 -19.24 0.15 38.92
C LYS A 249 -18.79 0.62 40.31
N ASP A 250 -17.93 -0.15 40.97
CA ASP A 250 -17.40 0.18 42.29
C ASP A 250 -16.49 1.41 42.23
N ALA A 251 -15.65 1.51 41.19
CA ALA A 251 -14.79 2.67 40.94
C ALA A 251 -15.59 3.93 40.63
N LEU A 252 -16.74 3.80 39.95
CA LEU A 252 -17.67 4.91 39.75
C LEU A 252 -18.31 5.36 41.06
N ALA A 253 -18.74 4.41 41.90
CA ALA A 253 -19.41 4.69 43.17
C ALA A 253 -18.48 5.32 44.21
N THR A 254 -17.21 4.93 44.23
CA THR A 254 -16.19 5.45 45.17
C THR A 254 -15.47 6.70 44.68
N GLY A 255 -15.69 7.14 43.43
CA GLY A 255 -14.94 8.24 42.83
C GLY A 255 -13.48 7.89 42.52
N ALA A 256 -13.11 6.61 42.57
CA ALA A 256 -11.75 6.14 42.30
C ALA A 256 -11.29 6.42 40.86
N PHE A 257 -12.20 6.78 39.95
CA PHE A 257 -11.84 7.32 38.64
C PHE A 257 -11.09 8.65 38.68
N GLU A 258 -11.16 9.41 39.79
CA GLU A 258 -10.40 10.65 39.96
C GLU A 258 -8.94 10.37 40.35
N THR A 259 -8.72 9.45 41.29
CA THR A 259 -7.41 9.22 41.92
C THR A 259 -6.64 8.03 41.34
N GLY A 260 -7.33 7.00 40.86
CA GLY A 260 -6.71 5.79 40.32
C GLY A 260 -6.25 5.94 38.86
N ASN A 261 -5.08 5.40 38.54
CA ASN A 261 -4.66 5.12 37.16
C ASN A 261 -5.34 3.84 36.66
N ILE A 262 -5.49 3.69 35.34
CA ILE A 262 -6.14 2.51 34.74
C ILE A 262 -5.42 1.23 35.16
N THR A 263 -4.10 1.29 35.22
CA THR A 263 -3.26 0.18 35.69
C THR A 263 -3.53 -0.19 37.15
N ALA A 264 -3.89 0.76 38.01
CA ALA A 264 -4.17 0.48 39.42
C ALA A 264 -5.54 -0.20 39.61
N LEU A 265 -6.52 0.15 38.77
CA LEU A 265 -7.89 -0.38 38.87
C LEU A 265 -8.04 -1.72 38.16
N PHE A 266 -7.44 -1.90 36.98
CA PHE A 266 -7.68 -3.07 36.12
C PHE A 266 -6.43 -3.90 35.84
N GLY A 267 -5.28 -3.54 36.43
CA GLY A 267 -4.01 -4.13 36.05
C GLY A 267 -3.91 -5.64 36.27
N GLU A 268 -4.54 -6.18 37.31
CA GLU A 268 -4.55 -7.64 37.54
C GLU A 268 -5.32 -8.38 36.46
N GLN A 269 -6.51 -7.87 36.10
CA GLN A 269 -7.36 -8.46 35.07
C GLN A 269 -6.73 -8.32 33.68
N PHE A 270 -6.09 -7.19 33.39
CA PHE A 270 -5.36 -6.98 32.14
C PHE A 270 -4.12 -7.88 32.03
N GLN A 271 -3.41 -8.15 33.12
CA GLN A 271 -2.31 -9.13 33.14
C GLN A 271 -2.78 -10.55 32.82
N ILE A 272 -3.93 -10.97 33.37
CA ILE A 272 -4.53 -12.28 33.07
C ILE A 272 -4.89 -12.36 31.58
N LEU A 273 -5.49 -11.30 31.02
CA LEU A 273 -5.81 -11.23 29.60
C LEU A 273 -4.56 -11.27 28.70
N GLU A 274 -3.50 -10.59 29.10
CA GLU A 274 -2.24 -10.56 28.34
C GLU A 274 -1.53 -11.93 28.36
N ARG A 275 -1.49 -12.60 29.52
CA ARG A 275 -0.82 -13.90 29.67
C ARG A 275 -1.55 -15.03 28.95
N ASP A 276 -2.88 -15.11 29.13
CA ASP A 276 -3.64 -16.31 28.76
C ASP A 276 -4.30 -16.19 27.38
N TYR A 277 -4.50 -14.97 26.86
CA TYR A 277 -5.29 -14.72 25.64
C TYR A 277 -4.57 -13.92 24.55
N MET A 278 -3.24 -13.71 24.62
CA MET A 278 -2.48 -12.89 23.66
C MET A 278 -2.77 -13.20 22.18
N ASN A 279 -2.86 -14.48 21.83
CA ASN A 279 -3.09 -14.93 20.45
C ASN A 279 -4.55 -14.78 20.01
N ASP A 280 -5.49 -14.71 20.96
CA ASP A 280 -6.92 -14.70 20.72
C ASP A 280 -7.53 -13.28 20.80
N ILE A 281 -6.72 -12.24 21.07
CA ILE A 281 -7.20 -10.85 21.27
C ILE A 281 -8.09 -10.39 20.13
N ARG A 282 -7.63 -10.55 18.87
CA ARG A 282 -8.38 -10.14 17.67
C ARG A 282 -9.45 -11.14 17.27
N ALA A 283 -9.28 -12.42 17.58
CA ALA A 283 -10.25 -13.46 17.22
C ALA A 283 -11.51 -13.38 18.10
N MET A 284 -11.34 -13.01 19.38
CA MET A 284 -12.42 -12.92 20.37
C MET A 284 -12.82 -11.47 20.70
N ASN A 285 -12.30 -10.46 19.97
CA ASN A 285 -12.56 -9.03 20.20
C ASN A 285 -12.31 -8.57 21.65
N ILE A 286 -11.23 -9.09 22.26
CA ILE A 286 -10.83 -8.74 23.63
C ILE A 286 -10.37 -7.28 23.68
N ASP A 287 -9.81 -6.76 22.59
CA ASP A 287 -9.47 -5.35 22.40
C ASP A 287 -10.69 -4.44 22.62
N ALA A 288 -11.83 -4.76 21.99
CA ALA A 288 -13.08 -4.01 22.17
C ALA A 288 -13.59 -4.06 23.62
N MET A 289 -13.41 -5.20 24.31
CA MET A 289 -13.78 -5.34 25.71
C MET A 289 -12.92 -4.45 26.61
N VAL A 290 -11.60 -4.53 26.50
CA VAL A 290 -10.65 -3.69 27.27
C VAL A 290 -10.97 -2.21 27.07
N ILE A 291 -11.29 -1.81 25.84
CA ILE A 291 -11.59 -0.43 25.50
C ILE A 291 -12.97 0.02 26.01
N SER A 292 -13.93 -0.89 26.13
CA SER A 292 -15.24 -0.55 26.71
C SER A 292 -15.13 -0.17 28.20
N VAL A 293 -14.16 -0.74 28.92
CA VAL A 293 -13.84 -0.38 30.32
C VAL A 293 -12.97 0.88 30.38
N TRP A 294 -12.03 1.03 29.45
CA TRP A 294 -11.12 2.18 29.41
C TRP A 294 -11.83 3.47 29.00
N ALA A 295 -12.66 3.44 27.95
CA ALA A 295 -13.24 4.62 27.34
C ALA A 295 -14.04 5.53 28.30
N PRO A 296 -14.88 5.01 29.22
CA PRO A 296 -15.56 5.82 30.23
C PRO A 296 -14.60 6.60 31.14
N ILE A 297 -13.50 5.97 31.56
CA ILE A 297 -12.48 6.57 32.44
C ILE A 297 -11.73 7.65 31.69
N MET A 298 -11.33 7.35 30.45
CA MET A 298 -10.69 8.33 29.60
C MET A 298 -11.62 9.51 29.34
N LYS A 299 -12.91 9.29 29.08
CA LYS A 299 -13.90 10.35 28.89
C LYS A 299 -14.06 11.23 30.14
N TYR A 300 -14.10 10.61 31.32
CA TYR A 300 -14.23 11.31 32.60
C TYR A 300 -13.00 12.18 32.90
N LYS A 301 -11.80 11.60 32.85
CA LYS A 301 -10.55 12.36 33.08
C LYS A 301 -10.30 13.40 31.99
N ALA A 302 -10.55 13.08 30.73
CA ALA A 302 -10.39 14.03 29.63
C ALA A 302 -11.36 15.23 29.71
N MET A 303 -12.42 15.17 30.53
CA MET A 303 -13.27 16.33 30.79
C MET A 303 -12.55 17.41 31.62
N ARG A 304 -11.68 17.01 32.55
CA ARG A 304 -10.93 17.89 33.47
C ARG A 304 -9.46 18.05 33.10
N TRP A 305 -8.96 17.22 32.20
CA TRP A 305 -7.57 17.22 31.77
C TRP A 305 -7.23 18.51 31.02
N ASN A 306 -6.25 19.25 31.54
CA ASN A 306 -5.60 20.32 30.80
C ASN A 306 -4.44 19.74 30.00
N VAL A 307 -4.64 19.62 28.69
CA VAL A 307 -3.71 18.94 27.77
C VAL A 307 -2.34 19.63 27.74
N LEU A 308 -2.30 20.96 27.87
CA LEU A 308 -1.06 21.74 27.73
C LEU A 308 -0.24 21.79 29.02
N GLU A 309 -0.87 21.70 30.19
CA GLU A 309 -0.17 21.69 31.49
C GLU A 309 0.32 20.28 31.88
N GLU A 310 -0.44 19.24 31.53
CA GLU A 310 -0.11 17.85 31.87
C GLU A 310 -0.03 16.96 30.61
N PRO A 311 1.02 17.07 29.79
CA PRO A 311 1.11 16.35 28.52
C PRO A 311 1.31 14.83 28.66
N THR A 312 1.77 14.34 29.82
CA THR A 312 2.17 12.93 30.02
C THR A 312 1.05 12.02 30.52
N TRP A 313 -0.12 12.58 30.87
CA TRP A 313 -1.21 11.81 31.47
C TRP A 313 -1.69 10.69 30.53
N GLY A 314 -1.77 9.45 31.03
CA GLY A 314 -2.26 8.29 30.26
C GLY A 314 -1.23 7.65 29.33
N VAL A 315 -0.13 8.32 28.96
CA VAL A 315 0.90 7.75 28.07
C VAL A 315 1.51 6.48 28.66
N ALA A 316 1.82 6.47 29.96
CA ALA A 316 2.39 5.31 30.65
C ALA A 316 1.44 4.10 30.66
N ASP A 317 0.15 4.34 30.89
CA ASP A 317 -0.87 3.28 30.88
C ASP A 317 -1.01 2.68 29.47
N VAL A 318 -1.06 3.52 28.43
CA VAL A 318 -1.17 3.04 27.05
C VAL A 318 0.12 2.33 26.60
N LYS A 319 1.31 2.78 27.01
CA LYS A 319 2.58 2.09 26.75
C LYS A 319 2.59 0.70 27.39
N LYS A 320 2.13 0.58 28.65
CA LYS A 320 2.10 -0.69 29.38
C LYS A 320 1.14 -1.70 28.76
N TRP A 321 -0.07 -1.28 28.41
CA TRP A 321 -1.11 -2.18 27.90
C TRP A 321 -1.19 -2.24 26.37
N ARG A 322 -0.14 -1.77 25.67
CA ARG A 322 -0.09 -1.74 24.20
C ARG A 322 -0.33 -3.12 23.56
N ALA A 323 0.06 -4.21 24.23
CA ALA A 323 -0.16 -5.57 23.74
C ALA A 323 -1.66 -5.92 23.64
N LEU A 324 -2.49 -5.38 24.54
CA LEU A 324 -3.95 -5.56 24.57
C LEU A 324 -4.68 -4.61 23.61
N LEU A 325 -4.03 -3.50 23.28
CA LEU A 325 -4.56 -2.48 22.39
C LEU A 325 -4.13 -2.78 20.96
N ALA A 326 -4.92 -3.60 20.28
CA ALA A 326 -4.72 -3.87 18.87
C ALA A 326 -4.81 -2.56 18.08
N LYS A 327 -3.70 -2.18 17.44
CA LYS A 327 -3.68 -1.17 16.39
C LYS A 327 -3.61 -1.86 15.03
N ASN A 328 -4.17 -1.23 14.00
CA ASN A 328 -3.87 -1.64 12.65
C ASN A 328 -2.37 -1.39 12.41
N ASP A 329 -1.62 -2.43 12.06
CA ASP A 329 -0.23 -2.25 11.65
C ASP A 329 -0.23 -1.61 10.26
N ASP A 330 0.17 -0.33 10.20
CA ASP A 330 0.41 0.38 8.94
C ASP A 330 1.53 -0.28 8.10
N SER A 331 2.23 -1.29 8.64
CA SER A 331 3.24 -2.09 7.94
C SER A 331 2.70 -2.82 6.69
N ASP A 332 1.40 -3.08 6.61
CA ASP A 332 0.81 -3.67 5.40
C ASP A 332 0.64 -2.66 4.25
N ALA A 333 0.77 -1.35 4.50
CA ALA A 333 0.73 -0.33 3.46
C ALA A 333 2.10 -0.14 2.76
N GLU A 334 3.21 -0.45 3.43
CA GLU A 334 4.56 -0.36 2.85
C GLU A 334 5.00 -1.65 2.13
N ARG A 335 4.32 -2.78 2.37
CA ARG A 335 4.64 -4.09 1.75
C ARG A 335 3.78 -4.37 0.51
N GLY A 336 4.06 -3.62 -0.54
CA GLY A 336 3.94 -4.15 -1.90
C GLY A 336 2.85 -3.52 -2.75
N TRP A 337 3.28 -2.81 -3.79
CA TRP A 337 2.52 -2.42 -4.97
C TRP A 337 1.93 -3.62 -5.76
N THR A 338 2.12 -4.85 -5.27
CA THR A 338 1.88 -6.11 -5.98
C THR A 338 1.00 -7.07 -5.17
N ARG A 339 -0.12 -6.62 -4.61
CA ARG A 339 -1.17 -7.56 -4.17
C ARG A 339 -2.55 -6.94 -4.23
N SER A 340 -3.35 -7.46 -5.17
CA SER A 340 -4.80 -7.42 -5.29
C SER A 340 -5.53 -6.31 -4.51
N LYS A 341 -6.03 -5.30 -5.23
CA LYS A 341 -7.07 -4.35 -4.78
C LYS A 341 -8.37 -5.10 -4.44
N THR A 342 -8.37 -5.82 -3.33
CA THR A 342 -9.56 -5.86 -2.50
C THR A 342 -9.39 -4.66 -1.59
N GLN A 343 -10.16 -3.59 -1.82
CA GLN A 343 -10.31 -2.51 -0.83
C GLN A 343 -10.87 -3.17 0.43
N LYS A 344 -10.00 -3.72 1.29
CA LYS A 344 -10.35 -3.96 2.68
C LYS A 344 -10.71 -2.58 3.21
N THR A 345 -11.99 -2.38 3.51
CA THR A 345 -12.44 -1.25 4.30
C THR A 345 -11.56 -1.23 5.54
N LEU A 346 -10.70 -0.22 5.65
CA LEU A 346 -9.90 0.02 6.86
C LEU A 346 -10.90 0.34 7.97
N VAL A 347 -11.33 -0.67 8.69
CA VAL A 347 -12.18 -0.51 9.88
C VAL A 347 -11.24 -0.02 10.97
N CYS A 348 -11.53 1.17 11.52
CA CYS A 348 -10.80 1.67 12.69
C CYS A 348 -10.90 0.63 13.80
N THR A 349 -9.76 0.31 14.41
CA THR A 349 -9.77 -0.54 15.60
C THR A 349 -10.54 0.16 16.72
N PRO A 350 -11.03 -0.57 17.73
CA PRO A 350 -11.66 0.06 18.89
C PRO A 350 -10.72 1.09 19.56
N PHE A 351 -9.39 0.84 19.53
CA PHE A 351 -8.40 1.74 20.13
C PHE A 351 -8.30 3.04 19.35
N GLU A 352 -8.16 2.93 18.03
CA GLU A 352 -8.14 4.08 17.11
C GLU A 352 -9.43 4.90 17.23
N THR A 353 -10.57 4.24 17.40
CA THR A 353 -11.87 4.90 17.58
C THR A 353 -11.93 5.66 18.90
N MET A 354 -11.49 5.06 20.01
CA MET A 354 -11.43 5.73 21.32
C MET A 354 -10.51 6.95 21.25
N MET A 355 -9.33 6.81 20.65
CA MET A 355 -8.35 7.88 20.50
C MET A 355 -8.88 9.03 19.63
N ASN A 356 -9.54 8.71 18.52
CA ASN A 356 -10.11 9.70 17.61
C ASN A 356 -11.33 10.43 18.20
N THR A 357 -12.14 9.76 19.03
CA THR A 357 -13.39 10.33 19.56
C THR A 357 -13.21 11.04 20.90
N ILE A 358 -12.33 10.57 21.77
CA ILE A 358 -12.16 11.13 23.12
C ILE A 358 -10.92 12.04 23.14
N TRP A 359 -9.76 11.46 22.86
CA TRP A 359 -8.48 12.17 22.98
C TRP A 359 -8.34 13.27 21.93
N LEU A 360 -8.55 12.97 20.64
CA LEU A 360 -8.37 13.95 19.56
C LEU A 360 -9.33 15.13 19.70
N ASN A 361 -10.56 14.90 20.16
CA ASN A 361 -11.53 15.99 20.38
C ASN A 361 -11.05 16.96 21.47
N LYS A 362 -10.41 16.45 22.53
CA LYS A 362 -9.85 17.29 23.59
C LYS A 362 -8.59 18.01 23.16
N VAL A 363 -7.68 17.32 22.48
CA VAL A 363 -6.48 17.95 21.90
C VAL A 363 -6.87 19.01 20.88
N ARG A 364 -7.84 18.74 19.99
CA ARG A 364 -8.37 19.74 19.05
C ARG A 364 -8.95 20.95 19.75
N SER A 365 -9.70 20.76 20.84
CA SER A 365 -10.22 21.86 21.65
C SER A 365 -9.08 22.68 22.27
N ALA A 366 -8.06 22.03 22.82
CA ALA A 366 -6.90 22.72 23.40
C ALA A 366 -6.12 23.50 22.33
N ILE A 367 -5.82 22.88 21.19
CA ILE A 367 -5.10 23.52 20.08
C ILE A 367 -5.88 24.72 19.51
N ASN A 368 -7.21 24.63 19.41
CA ASN A 368 -8.01 25.71 18.83
C ASN A 368 -8.29 26.85 19.82
N ASN A 369 -8.52 26.55 21.10
CA ASN A 369 -9.03 27.53 22.06
C ASN A 369 -8.00 28.01 23.09
N GLN A 370 -6.97 27.21 23.40
CA GLN A 370 -6.03 27.48 24.50
C GLN A 370 -4.59 27.68 24.02
N TRP A 371 -4.18 26.96 22.96
CA TRP A 371 -2.81 27.01 22.45
C TRP A 371 -2.51 28.34 21.75
N ASP A 372 -1.50 29.03 22.27
CA ASP A 372 -0.88 30.19 21.65
C ASP A 372 0.28 29.77 20.74
N ILE A 373 0.36 30.37 19.55
CA ILE A 373 1.40 30.07 18.56
C ILE A 373 2.76 30.54 19.04
N HIS A 374 2.82 31.60 19.86
CA HIS A 374 4.06 32.17 20.36
C HIS A 374 4.73 31.34 21.46
N ASP A 375 4.00 30.41 22.08
CA ASP A 375 4.51 29.44 23.04
C ASP A 375 4.32 28.01 22.49
N PRO A 376 5.26 27.53 21.65
CA PRO A 376 5.12 26.24 20.98
C PRO A 376 5.48 25.04 21.89
N ASP A 377 6.24 25.27 22.96
CA ASP A 377 6.85 24.22 23.79
C ASP A 377 5.83 23.24 24.41
N PRO A 378 4.70 23.70 24.99
CA PRO A 378 3.72 22.79 25.60
C PRO A 378 3.10 21.80 24.60
N LEU A 379 2.85 22.26 23.36
CA LEU A 379 2.26 21.43 22.32
C LEU A 379 3.31 20.50 21.68
N ILE A 380 4.56 20.97 21.56
CA ILE A 380 5.68 20.13 21.11
C ILE A 380 5.90 18.98 22.09
N GLN A 381 5.96 19.27 23.40
CA GLN A 381 6.12 18.25 24.43
C GLN A 381 4.99 17.21 24.39
N LEU A 382 3.74 17.65 24.20
CA LEU A 382 2.60 16.74 24.01
C LEU A 382 2.80 15.85 22.78
N MET A 383 3.21 16.42 21.64
CA MET A 383 3.39 15.66 20.41
C MET A 383 4.52 14.63 20.51
N GLU A 384 5.64 14.96 21.15
CA GLU A 384 6.78 14.06 21.36
C GLU A 384 6.43 12.90 22.30
N GLU A 385 5.74 13.17 23.41
CA GLU A 385 5.38 12.13 24.38
C GLU A 385 4.36 11.12 23.84
N TRP A 386 3.42 11.60 23.01
CA TRP A 386 2.36 10.78 22.44
C TRP A 386 2.71 10.13 21.09
N GLU A 387 3.76 10.58 20.38
CA GLU A 387 4.24 10.00 19.12
C GLU A 387 4.36 8.45 19.13
N PRO A 388 4.99 7.80 20.13
CA PRO A 388 5.20 6.34 20.09
C PRO A 388 3.91 5.52 20.25
N VAL A 389 2.83 6.16 20.72
CA VAL A 389 1.57 5.52 21.12
C VAL A 389 0.44 5.82 20.13
N LEU A 390 0.47 7.00 19.50
CA LEU A 390 -0.56 7.47 18.60
C LEU A 390 -0.66 6.63 17.31
N PRO A 391 -1.89 6.33 16.84
CA PRO A 391 -2.10 5.90 15.47
C PRO A 391 -1.59 6.95 14.48
N ARG A 392 -0.89 6.52 13.42
CA ARG A 392 -0.24 7.44 12.47
C ARG A 392 -1.22 8.43 11.86
N PHE A 393 -2.41 7.97 11.44
CA PHE A 393 -3.40 8.86 10.83
C PHE A 393 -3.88 9.98 11.77
N ILE A 394 -3.92 9.74 13.09
CA ILE A 394 -4.31 10.75 14.08
C ILE A 394 -3.19 11.78 14.22
N HIS A 395 -1.94 11.32 14.37
CA HIS A 395 -0.78 12.20 14.41
C HIS A 395 -0.68 13.08 13.15
N GLU A 396 -0.88 12.47 11.97
CA GLU A 396 -0.91 13.20 10.70
C GLU A 396 -2.09 14.18 10.58
N ASN A 397 -3.27 13.82 11.12
CA ASN A 397 -4.43 14.71 11.15
C ASN A 397 -4.13 15.97 11.97
N ILE A 398 -3.53 15.83 13.16
CA ILE A 398 -3.19 16.97 14.03
C ILE A 398 -2.24 17.91 13.30
N ILE A 399 -1.19 17.38 12.68
CA ILE A 399 -0.20 18.19 11.98
C ILE A 399 -0.85 18.95 10.81
N HIS A 400 -1.57 18.25 9.93
CA HIS A 400 -2.08 18.84 8.69
C HIS A 400 -3.33 19.70 8.88
N GLN A 401 -4.21 19.34 9.81
CA GLN A 401 -5.50 20.03 9.98
C GLN A 401 -5.51 21.06 11.10
N LEU A 402 -4.65 20.91 12.12
CA LEU A 402 -4.67 21.77 13.30
C LEU A 402 -3.44 22.67 13.39
N ILE A 403 -2.23 22.09 13.31
CA ILE A 403 -0.98 22.82 13.55
C ILE A 403 -0.58 23.65 12.33
N LEU A 404 -0.37 23.01 11.17
CA LEU A 404 0.12 23.69 9.97
C LEU A 404 -0.78 24.85 9.50
N PRO A 405 -2.12 24.75 9.51
CA PRO A 405 -2.97 25.87 9.11
C PRO A 405 -2.86 27.07 10.05
N LYS A 406 -2.74 26.85 11.37
CA LYS A 406 -2.56 27.93 12.35
C LYS A 406 -1.19 28.60 12.19
N ILE A 407 -0.12 27.82 12.04
CA ILE A 407 1.23 28.37 11.79
C ILE A 407 1.27 29.13 10.47
N SER A 408 0.69 28.58 9.39
CA SER A 408 0.63 29.24 8.09
C SER A 408 -0.11 30.58 8.14
N ARG A 409 -1.23 30.64 8.86
CA ARG A 409 -1.97 31.87 9.10
C ARG A 409 -1.14 32.87 9.91
N ALA A 410 -0.51 32.44 11.01
CA ALA A 410 0.34 33.29 11.82
C ALA A 410 1.52 33.88 11.02
N VAL A 411 2.17 33.06 10.18
CA VAL A 411 3.23 33.52 9.25
C VAL A 411 2.67 34.51 8.22
N SER A 412 1.44 34.30 7.75
CA SER A 412 0.77 35.20 6.80
C SER A 412 0.34 36.53 7.40
N ASP A 413 0.00 36.55 8.69
CA ASP A 413 -0.39 37.77 9.42
C ASP A 413 0.83 38.51 9.99
N TRP A 414 1.92 37.78 10.28
CA TRP A 414 3.16 38.34 10.84
C TRP A 414 3.79 39.42 9.95
N ASN A 415 4.20 40.51 10.58
CA ASN A 415 4.88 41.63 9.95
C ASN A 415 6.25 41.90 10.62
N PRO A 416 7.37 41.76 9.88
CA PRO A 416 8.72 41.92 10.44
C PRO A 416 9.03 43.29 11.05
N ARG A 417 8.26 44.35 10.76
CA ARG A 417 8.54 45.72 11.24
C ARG A 417 7.83 46.09 12.53
N THR A 418 6.67 45.50 12.78
CA THR A 418 5.76 45.93 13.86
C THR A 418 5.73 44.94 15.01
N ASP A 419 6.02 43.67 14.73
CA ASP A 419 5.79 42.62 15.70
C ASP A 419 6.97 42.49 16.67
N PRO A 420 6.71 42.48 17.99
CA PRO A 420 7.78 42.46 18.99
C PRO A 420 8.44 41.08 19.15
N ILE A 421 7.74 40.01 18.77
CA ILE A 421 8.22 38.63 18.90
C ILE A 421 8.90 38.21 17.60
N MET A 422 10.17 37.80 17.70
CA MET A 422 10.94 37.37 16.55
C MET A 422 10.41 36.04 16.00
N ILE A 423 10.22 35.94 14.69
CA ILE A 423 9.61 34.79 14.04
C ILE A 423 10.32 33.44 14.30
N HIS A 424 11.65 33.45 14.45
CA HIS A 424 12.40 32.22 14.67
C HIS A 424 12.09 31.58 16.03
N THR A 425 11.69 32.37 17.03
CA THR A 425 11.45 31.89 18.40
C THR A 425 10.30 30.88 18.47
N TRP A 426 9.26 31.05 17.65
CA TRP A 426 8.10 30.17 17.65
C TRP A 426 8.03 29.21 16.45
N ILE A 427 8.92 29.35 15.46
CA ILE A 427 9.02 28.42 14.32
C ILE A 427 10.11 27.37 14.50
N HIS A 428 11.30 27.75 14.98
CA HIS A 428 12.42 26.82 15.12
C HIS A 428 12.15 25.64 16.08
N PRO A 429 11.42 25.82 17.19
CA PRO A 429 11.09 24.70 18.07
C PRO A 429 10.34 23.56 17.35
N TRP A 430 9.66 23.83 16.24
CA TRP A 430 8.93 22.82 15.47
C TRP A 430 9.82 21.93 14.58
N PHE A 431 11.11 22.20 14.44
CA PHE A 431 11.98 21.42 13.55
C PHE A 431 12.08 19.94 13.89
N PRO A 432 12.23 19.53 15.17
CA PRO A 432 12.30 18.11 15.53
C PRO A 432 11.01 17.37 15.20
N THR A 433 9.85 18.00 15.42
CA THR A 433 8.53 17.34 15.33
C THR A 433 7.92 17.38 13.93
N LEU A 434 7.91 18.54 13.26
CA LEU A 434 7.27 18.70 11.95
C LEU A 434 8.18 18.32 10.78
N LYS A 435 9.49 18.20 11.01
CA LYS A 435 10.54 17.98 9.99
C LYS A 435 10.61 19.13 8.98
N ALA A 436 11.82 19.41 8.46
CA ALA A 436 12.05 20.57 7.61
C ALA A 436 11.19 20.63 6.33
N TRP A 437 10.83 19.48 5.75
CA TRP A 437 10.08 19.42 4.49
C TRP A 437 8.63 19.91 4.60
N ARG A 438 7.96 19.73 5.76
CA ARG A 438 6.58 20.21 5.96
C ARG A 438 6.51 21.74 6.08
N LEU A 439 7.62 22.36 6.48
CA LEU A 439 7.72 23.80 6.71
C LEU A 439 8.35 24.54 5.51
N ALA A 440 8.76 23.82 4.45
CA ALA A 440 9.48 24.39 3.31
C ALA A 440 8.70 25.52 2.59
N GLU A 441 7.38 25.35 2.44
CA GLU A 441 6.53 26.38 1.85
C GLU A 441 6.47 27.65 2.74
N LEU A 442 6.43 27.46 4.06
CA LEU A 442 6.43 28.57 5.03
C LEU A 442 7.75 29.35 4.97
N PHE A 443 8.90 28.68 4.87
CA PHE A 443 10.19 29.36 4.74
C PHE A 443 10.28 30.19 3.46
N THR A 444 9.67 29.72 2.38
CA THR A 444 9.59 30.49 1.13
C THR A 444 8.78 31.77 1.34
N HIS A 445 7.65 31.69 2.04
CA HIS A 445 6.81 32.84 2.38
C HIS A 445 7.54 33.84 3.29
N ILE A 446 8.22 33.37 4.33
CA ILE A 446 9.00 34.19 5.27
C ILE A 446 10.12 34.92 4.55
N ARG A 447 10.88 34.21 3.70
CA ARG A 447 11.97 34.79 2.90
C ARG A 447 11.46 35.88 1.97
N HIS A 448 10.29 35.68 1.34
CA HIS A 448 9.68 36.70 0.49
C HIS A 448 9.31 37.95 1.30
N LYS A 449 8.64 37.79 2.44
CA LYS A 449 8.29 38.92 3.33
C LYS A 449 9.51 39.68 3.83
N LEU A 450 10.54 38.98 4.28
CA LEU A 450 11.82 39.58 4.69
C LEU A 450 12.46 40.34 3.53
N SER A 451 12.49 39.76 2.33
CA SER A 451 13.03 40.42 1.14
C SER A 451 12.30 41.72 0.79
N VAL A 452 10.97 41.75 0.95
CA VAL A 452 10.15 42.96 0.73
C VAL A 452 10.44 44.03 1.78
N VAL A 453 10.51 43.66 3.06
CA VAL A 453 10.82 44.62 4.14
C VAL A 453 12.20 45.23 3.97
N LEU A 454 13.19 44.42 3.58
CA LEU A 454 14.57 44.87 3.36
C LEU A 454 14.75 45.84 2.18
N ARG A 455 13.77 46.00 1.28
CA ARG A 455 13.85 46.99 0.20
C ARG A 455 13.96 48.43 0.71
N GLN A 456 13.37 48.72 1.87
CA GLN A 456 13.39 50.03 2.52
C GLN A 456 14.32 50.07 3.74
N TRP A 457 15.05 48.99 4.01
CA TRP A 457 15.95 48.89 5.15
C TRP A 457 17.24 49.66 4.92
N HIS A 458 17.80 50.15 6.03
CA HIS A 458 19.08 50.82 6.09
C HIS A 458 20.07 50.00 6.96
N PRO A 459 21.32 49.80 6.51
CA PRO A 459 22.35 49.04 7.24
C PRO A 459 22.63 49.44 8.70
N SER A 460 22.31 50.66 9.10
CA SER A 460 22.44 51.11 10.49
C SER A 460 21.48 50.40 11.47
N ASP A 461 20.44 49.73 10.96
CA ASP A 461 19.48 49.00 11.77
C ASP A 461 19.92 47.54 11.99
N GLU A 462 20.42 47.26 13.19
CA GLU A 462 20.89 45.94 13.64
C GLU A 462 19.74 44.93 13.81
N SER A 463 18.48 45.37 13.91
CA SER A 463 17.33 44.47 14.13
C SER A 463 17.16 43.47 12.98
N ALA A 464 17.46 43.87 11.74
CA ALA A 464 17.42 43.01 10.57
C ALA A 464 18.42 41.84 10.69
N LEU A 465 19.60 42.10 11.24
CA LEU A 465 20.62 41.08 11.46
C LEU A 465 20.15 40.07 12.51
N HIS A 466 19.57 40.53 13.62
CA HIS A 466 19.03 39.65 14.66
C HIS A 466 17.89 38.77 14.16
N ILE A 467 17.04 39.27 13.26
CA ILE A 467 15.96 38.49 12.66
C ILE A 467 16.50 37.43 11.70
N ILE A 468 17.55 37.74 10.91
CA ILE A 468 18.05 36.89 9.82
C ILE A 468 19.12 35.89 10.27
N SER A 469 19.94 36.24 11.27
CA SER A 469 21.04 35.40 11.75
C SER A 469 20.62 33.96 12.09
N PRO A 470 19.50 33.71 12.81
CA PRO A 470 19.05 32.35 13.12
C PRO A 470 18.68 31.52 11.87
N TRP A 471 18.35 32.16 10.75
CA TRP A 471 17.95 31.46 9.53
C TRP A 471 19.12 30.91 8.72
N LYS A 472 20.36 31.26 9.09
CA LYS A 472 21.58 30.77 8.43
C LYS A 472 21.65 29.24 8.40
N ASP A 473 21.27 28.58 9.49
CA ASP A 473 21.35 27.11 9.63
C ASP A 473 20.13 26.39 9.04
N VAL A 474 19.06 27.14 8.72
CA VAL A 474 17.78 26.62 8.22
C VAL A 474 17.71 26.67 6.70
N TRP A 475 18.24 27.74 6.10
CA TRP A 475 18.26 27.89 4.64
C TRP A 475 19.44 27.15 4.03
N THR A 476 19.25 26.65 2.80
CA THR A 476 20.38 26.12 2.05
C THR A 476 21.34 27.25 1.66
N VAL A 477 22.63 26.93 1.47
CA VAL A 477 23.66 27.90 1.09
C VAL A 477 23.25 28.70 -0.14
N ASP A 478 22.72 28.04 -1.18
CA ASP A 478 22.24 28.68 -2.40
C ASP A 478 21.06 29.65 -2.14
N GLN A 479 20.12 29.27 -1.27
CA GLN A 479 19.00 30.14 -0.91
C GLN A 479 19.46 31.37 -0.13
N LEU A 480 20.45 31.21 0.76
CA LEU A 480 21.04 32.31 1.51
C LEU A 480 21.81 33.25 0.57
N GLU A 481 22.64 32.75 -0.34
CA GLU A 481 23.38 33.56 -1.31
C GLU A 481 22.46 34.33 -2.26
N GLN A 482 21.39 33.69 -2.77
CA GLN A 482 20.40 34.36 -3.61
C GLN A 482 19.63 35.44 -2.84
N PHE A 483 19.36 35.21 -1.56
CA PHE A 483 18.68 36.19 -0.70
C PHE A 483 19.59 37.39 -0.39
N THR A 484 20.83 37.14 0.05
CA THR A 484 21.78 38.20 0.39
C THR A 484 22.15 39.03 -0.83
N SER A 485 22.43 38.41 -1.97
CA SER A 485 22.74 39.12 -3.23
C SER A 485 21.60 40.01 -3.73
N LYS A 486 20.34 39.60 -3.57
CA LYS A 486 19.18 40.38 -4.05
C LYS A 486 18.71 41.48 -3.09
N SER A 487 18.80 41.25 -1.78
CA SER A 487 18.14 42.12 -0.78
C SER A 487 19.10 42.92 0.08
N ILE A 488 20.26 42.35 0.44
CA ILE A 488 21.20 42.96 1.40
C ILE A 488 22.36 43.63 0.66
N LEU A 489 22.99 42.92 -0.29
CA LEU A 489 24.18 43.39 -1.01
C LEU A 489 23.99 44.76 -1.67
N PRO A 490 22.89 45.05 -2.41
CA PRO A 490 22.73 46.36 -3.05
C PRO A 490 22.67 47.51 -2.04
N LYS A 491 22.17 47.26 -0.83
CA LYS A 491 22.09 48.26 0.25
C LYS A 491 23.45 48.51 0.88
N LEU A 492 24.22 47.45 1.12
CA LEU A 492 25.60 47.58 1.60
C LEU A 492 26.47 48.32 0.58
N THR A 493 26.32 48.01 -0.72
CA THR A 493 26.99 48.74 -1.81
C THR A 493 26.60 50.21 -1.80
N LEU A 494 25.31 50.54 -1.68
CA LEU A 494 24.84 51.92 -1.68
C LEU A 494 25.37 52.71 -0.48
N VAL A 495 25.36 52.16 0.73
CA VAL A 495 25.94 52.81 1.92
C VAL A 495 27.44 53.04 1.78
N LEU A 496 28.18 52.05 1.28
CA LEU A 496 29.62 52.23 1.01
C LEU A 496 29.89 53.21 -0.13
N ARG A 497 28.98 53.36 -1.08
CA ARG A 497 29.14 54.29 -2.21
C ARG A 497 28.78 55.72 -1.83
N GLU A 498 27.70 55.94 -1.10
CA GLU A 498 27.14 57.28 -0.83
C GLU A 498 27.57 57.84 0.52
N GLU A 499 27.60 57.02 1.58
CA GLU A 499 27.81 57.49 2.95
C GLU A 499 29.25 57.31 3.43
N PHE A 500 29.96 56.30 2.92
CA PHE A 500 31.35 56.07 3.28
C PHE A 500 32.30 57.01 2.51
N GLN A 501 32.97 57.89 3.25
CA GLN A 501 34.03 58.76 2.74
C GLN A 501 35.36 58.41 3.43
N VAL A 502 36.43 58.40 2.64
CA VAL A 502 37.78 58.10 3.13
C VAL A 502 38.49 59.42 3.40
N ASP A 503 38.50 59.84 4.66
CA ASP A 503 39.10 61.11 5.09
C ASP A 503 40.29 60.83 6.02
N PRO A 504 41.54 61.10 5.59
CA PRO A 504 42.73 60.83 6.39
C PRO A 504 42.81 61.55 7.75
N ARG A 505 42.01 62.60 7.97
CA ARG A 505 42.03 63.42 9.19
C ARG A 505 40.89 63.11 10.17
N ASN A 506 39.76 62.61 9.67
CA ASN A 506 38.57 62.33 10.48
C ASN A 506 37.75 61.19 9.85
N GLN A 507 38.20 59.96 10.06
CA GLN A 507 37.56 58.80 9.47
C GLN A 507 36.32 58.39 10.27
N ASN A 508 35.13 58.46 9.66
CA ASN A 508 33.96 57.77 10.21
C ASN A 508 33.99 56.30 9.78
N LEU A 509 33.85 55.39 10.76
CA LEU A 509 33.82 53.94 10.56
C LEU A 509 32.40 53.36 10.60
N ASP A 510 31.37 54.14 10.96
CA ASP A 510 30.01 53.63 11.17
C ASP A 510 29.48 52.87 9.95
N ALA A 511 29.53 53.48 8.76
CA ALA A 511 29.12 52.87 7.49
C ALA A 511 29.90 51.58 7.18
N PHE A 512 31.17 51.53 7.56
CA PHE A 512 32.02 50.36 7.37
C PHE A 512 31.68 49.25 8.38
N ILE A 513 31.46 49.60 9.65
CA ILE A 513 31.06 48.69 10.72
C ILE A 513 29.71 48.06 10.42
N TRP A 514 28.73 48.84 9.92
CA TRP A 514 27.43 48.32 9.50
C TRP A 514 27.57 47.27 8.41
N CYS A 515 28.46 47.44 7.44
CA CYS A 515 28.72 46.42 6.42
C CYS A 515 29.41 45.18 6.99
N LEU A 516 30.36 45.36 7.91
CA LEU A 516 31.08 44.24 8.52
C LEU A 516 30.24 43.41 9.48
N ALA A 517 29.17 43.97 10.05
CA ALA A 517 28.21 43.20 10.84
C ALA A 517 27.64 42.00 10.05
N TRP A 518 27.51 42.13 8.73
CA TRP A 518 26.98 41.09 7.84
C TRP A 518 28.00 40.06 7.37
N LYS A 519 29.26 40.13 7.81
CA LYS A 519 30.35 39.25 7.34
C LYS A 519 30.02 37.75 7.48
N ASN A 520 29.33 37.37 8.56
CA ASN A 520 29.00 35.97 8.85
C ASN A 520 27.88 35.40 7.96
N LEU A 521 27.14 36.26 7.26
CA LEU A 521 26.02 35.90 6.37
C LEU A 521 26.41 36.01 4.89
N LEU A 522 27.51 36.70 4.58
CA LEU A 522 28.05 36.84 3.23
C LEU A 522 29.16 35.81 3.00
N SER A 523 29.28 35.33 1.77
CA SER A 523 30.44 34.54 1.37
C SER A 523 31.68 35.42 1.32
N ASP A 524 32.85 34.88 1.71
CA ASP A 524 34.13 35.60 1.71
C ASP A 524 34.45 36.22 0.33
N THR A 525 34.03 35.56 -0.75
CA THR A 525 34.19 36.06 -2.12
C THR A 525 33.34 37.30 -2.38
N VAL A 526 32.06 37.28 -1.96
CA VAL A 526 31.13 38.41 -2.14
C VAL A 526 31.56 39.60 -1.30
N LEU A 527 31.94 39.37 -0.04
CA LEU A 527 32.45 40.41 0.84
C LEU A 527 33.75 41.03 0.29
N GLY A 528 34.67 40.20 -0.21
CA GLY A 528 35.93 40.66 -0.81
C GLY A 528 35.71 41.51 -2.06
N LEU A 529 34.77 41.13 -2.93
CA LEU A 529 34.42 41.89 -4.13
C LEU A 529 33.71 43.21 -3.80
N LEU A 530 32.82 43.21 -2.80
CA LEU A 530 32.17 44.43 -2.31
C LEU A 530 33.21 45.45 -1.82
N LEU A 531 34.11 45.00 -0.96
CA LEU A 531 35.18 45.85 -0.42
C LEU A 531 36.14 46.33 -1.51
N LYS A 532 36.51 45.46 -2.45
CA LYS A 532 37.34 45.84 -3.59
C LYS A 532 36.74 46.99 -4.40
N ASN A 533 35.46 46.89 -4.75
CA ASN A 533 34.83 47.81 -5.67
C ASN A 533 34.41 49.14 -5.02
N GLU A 534 33.93 49.14 -3.78
CA GLU A 534 33.42 50.37 -3.16
C GLU A 534 34.41 51.01 -2.18
N PHE A 535 35.06 50.19 -1.33
CA PHE A 535 36.01 50.68 -0.32
C PHE A 535 37.39 50.95 -0.93
N PHE A 536 38.02 49.93 -1.53
CA PHE A 536 39.41 50.03 -1.99
C PHE A 536 39.57 51.00 -3.17
N ASN A 537 38.57 51.16 -4.03
CA ASN A 537 38.62 52.17 -5.09
C ASN A 537 38.76 53.59 -4.52
N LYS A 538 37.98 53.95 -3.50
CA LYS A 538 38.08 55.24 -2.81
C LYS A 538 39.39 55.37 -2.03
N TRP A 539 39.78 54.31 -1.32
CA TRP A 539 41.01 54.27 -0.55
C TRP A 539 42.26 54.44 -1.42
N HIS A 540 42.34 53.74 -2.55
CA HIS A 540 43.42 53.89 -3.53
C HIS A 540 43.41 55.29 -4.17
N ALA A 541 42.25 55.85 -4.48
CA ALA A 541 42.15 57.20 -5.02
C ALA A 541 42.72 58.26 -4.06
N VAL A 542 42.37 58.17 -2.77
CA VAL A 542 42.92 59.06 -1.73
C VAL A 542 44.42 58.83 -1.56
N LEU A 543 44.89 57.58 -1.56
CA LEU A 543 46.32 57.28 -1.47
C LEU A 543 47.11 57.87 -2.65
N VAL A 544 46.60 57.74 -3.87
CA VAL A 544 47.22 58.32 -5.08
C VAL A 544 47.13 59.85 -5.05
N GLN A 545 46.02 60.44 -4.61
CA GLN A 545 45.90 61.88 -4.45
C GLN A 545 46.88 62.43 -3.41
N TRP A 546 47.07 61.73 -2.29
CA TRP A 546 47.99 62.12 -1.22
C TRP A 546 49.46 62.00 -1.65
N LEU A 547 49.79 60.99 -2.46
CA LEU A 547 51.13 60.79 -3.03
C LEU A 547 51.47 61.75 -4.18
N ASN A 548 50.45 62.35 -4.83
CA ASN A 548 50.60 63.33 -5.91
C ASN A 548 50.58 64.79 -5.43
N LEU A 549 50.48 65.06 -4.12
CA LEU A 549 50.60 66.41 -3.59
C LEU A 549 52.01 66.97 -3.84
N ASP A 550 52.16 68.30 -3.89
CA ASP A 550 53.46 68.91 -4.17
C ASP A 550 54.54 68.41 -3.18
N MET A 551 55.76 68.19 -3.69
CA MET A 551 56.89 67.54 -3.00
C MET A 551 57.27 68.17 -1.64
N TYR A 552 56.83 69.41 -1.36
CA TYR A 552 57.03 70.13 -0.09
C TYR A 552 55.92 69.89 0.96
N SER A 553 54.84 69.20 0.59
CA SER A 553 53.65 68.96 1.43
C SER A 553 53.38 67.48 1.72
N ILE A 554 54.12 66.55 1.09
CA ILE A 554 54.01 65.12 1.33
C ILE A 554 54.75 64.75 2.62
N ASN A 555 54.04 64.13 3.57
CA ASN A 555 54.64 63.50 4.74
C ASN A 555 54.48 61.97 4.64
N TYR A 556 55.55 61.29 4.21
CA TYR A 556 55.55 59.83 4.02
C TYR A 556 55.31 59.05 5.32
N ASP A 557 55.72 59.59 6.48
CA ASP A 557 55.50 58.94 7.78
C ASP A 557 53.99 58.87 8.08
N GLN A 558 53.26 59.97 7.84
CA GLN A 558 51.80 60.02 8.03
C GLN A 558 51.05 59.06 7.09
N ILE A 559 51.50 58.91 5.85
CA ILE A 559 50.91 57.95 4.88
C ILE A 559 51.17 56.52 5.35
N SER A 560 52.38 56.25 5.86
CA SER A 560 52.74 54.92 6.39
C SER A 560 51.95 54.53 7.63
N ASP A 561 51.71 55.48 8.54
CA ASP A 561 50.90 55.27 9.74
C ASP A 561 49.42 55.09 9.39
N TRP A 562 48.91 55.83 8.41
CA TRP A 562 47.54 55.67 7.90
C TRP A 562 47.32 54.30 7.25
N TYR A 563 48.27 53.81 6.44
CA TYR A 563 48.23 52.46 5.87
C TYR A 563 48.24 51.38 6.97
N ARG A 564 49.13 51.52 7.96
CA ARG A 564 49.24 50.57 9.08
C ARG A 564 47.98 50.56 9.93
N TRP A 565 47.37 51.73 10.17
CA TRP A 565 46.13 51.84 10.90
C TRP A 565 44.99 51.11 10.19
N TRP A 566 44.80 51.33 8.89
CA TRP A 566 43.79 50.61 8.12
C TRP A 566 44.01 49.09 8.12
N ARG A 567 45.27 48.65 8.03
CA ARG A 567 45.61 47.23 8.16
C ARG A 567 45.18 46.68 9.52
N GLN A 568 45.52 47.37 10.62
CA GLN A 568 45.10 46.97 11.96
C GLN A 568 43.58 46.91 12.12
N VAL A 569 42.83 47.83 11.50
CA VAL A 569 41.36 47.81 11.51
C VAL A 569 40.84 46.55 10.81
N PHE A 570 41.35 46.20 9.62
CA PHE A 570 40.92 45.00 8.90
C PHE A 570 41.33 43.70 9.61
N ASP A 571 42.52 43.67 10.20
CA ASP A 571 43.03 42.56 11.02
C ASP A 571 42.10 42.34 12.24
N ALA A 572 41.67 43.43 12.90
CA ALA A 572 40.76 43.36 14.06
C ALA A 572 39.39 42.74 13.74
N TYR A 573 38.90 42.90 12.51
CA TYR A 573 37.65 42.28 12.05
C TYR A 573 37.85 40.90 11.41
N GLY A 574 39.08 40.39 11.37
CA GLY A 574 39.41 39.05 10.88
C GLY A 574 39.31 38.91 9.36
N LEU A 575 39.56 39.99 8.61
CA LEU A 575 39.51 40.00 7.14
C LEU A 575 40.81 39.51 6.49
N ASP A 576 41.82 39.17 7.28
CA ASP A 576 43.15 38.72 6.84
C ASP A 576 43.13 37.39 6.08
N SER A 577 42.09 36.59 6.31
CA SER A 577 41.85 35.35 5.57
C SER A 577 41.44 35.59 4.11
N ASN A 578 40.92 36.78 3.79
CA ASN A 578 40.38 37.07 2.48
C ASN A 578 41.47 37.44 1.48
N LYS A 579 41.67 36.56 0.48
CA LYS A 579 42.69 36.74 -0.57
C LYS A 579 42.53 38.03 -1.36
N ILE A 580 41.29 38.49 -1.59
CA ILE A 580 41.02 39.69 -2.39
C ILE A 580 41.47 40.94 -1.64
N VAL A 581 41.11 41.03 -0.35
CA VAL A 581 41.49 42.14 0.53
C VAL A 581 43.02 42.25 0.64
N MET A 582 43.71 41.11 0.83
CA MET A 582 45.17 41.08 0.85
C MET A 582 45.82 41.55 -0.45
N GLN A 583 45.24 41.22 -1.61
CA GLN A 583 45.77 41.68 -2.90
C GLN A 583 45.66 43.19 -3.06
N GLU A 584 44.55 43.80 -2.62
CA GLU A 584 44.37 45.25 -2.70
C GLU A 584 45.31 46.00 -1.74
N PHE A 585 45.55 45.49 -0.53
CA PHE A 585 46.57 46.07 0.36
C PHE A 585 48.00 45.94 -0.17
N ARG A 586 48.32 44.86 -0.89
CA ARG A 586 49.61 44.72 -1.60
C ARG A 586 49.74 45.74 -2.72
N ARG A 587 48.68 45.92 -3.52
CA ARG A 587 48.61 46.94 -4.57
C ARG A 587 48.84 48.35 -4.00
N GLY A 588 48.27 48.65 -2.83
CA GLY A 588 48.48 49.93 -2.14
C GLY A 588 49.91 50.14 -1.66
N LEU A 589 50.60 49.06 -1.26
CA LEU A 589 52.00 49.11 -0.89
C LEU A 589 52.91 49.28 -2.12
N GLU A 590 52.56 48.63 -3.23
CA GLU A 590 53.25 48.80 -4.52
C GLU A 590 53.11 50.23 -5.06
N THR A 591 51.94 50.87 -4.94
CA THR A 591 51.76 52.28 -5.33
C THR A 591 52.60 53.23 -4.46
N MET A 592 52.70 52.98 -3.15
CA MET A 592 53.60 53.74 -2.27
C MET A 592 55.08 53.56 -2.65
N ASN A 593 55.52 52.33 -2.92
CA ASN A 593 56.91 52.04 -3.31
C ASN A 593 57.27 52.68 -4.67
N LYS A 594 56.34 52.73 -5.63
CA LYS A 594 56.56 53.39 -6.92
C LYS A 594 56.58 54.91 -6.83
N ALA A 595 55.76 55.50 -5.95
CA ALA A 595 55.81 56.93 -5.66
C ALA A 595 57.16 57.34 -5.04
N LEU A 596 57.72 56.51 -4.15
CA LEU A 596 59.07 56.68 -3.61
C LEU A 596 60.17 56.54 -4.67
N GLY A 597 59.90 55.75 -5.73
CA GLY A 597 60.79 55.57 -6.88
C GLY A 597 60.70 56.66 -7.95
N GLY A 598 59.79 57.63 -7.81
CA GLY A 598 59.64 58.77 -8.74
C GLY A 598 58.92 58.48 -10.05
N GLU A 599 58.11 57.41 -10.14
CA GLU A 599 57.34 57.05 -11.34
C GLU A 599 55.95 57.74 -11.38
N ASP A 600 55.50 58.13 -12.58
CA ASP A 600 54.17 58.72 -12.79
C ASP A 600 53.03 57.74 -12.47
N LEU A 601 52.29 58.05 -11.39
CA LEU A 601 51.25 57.21 -10.81
C LEU A 601 49.96 57.10 -11.66
N TYR A 602 49.80 57.96 -12.68
CA TYR A 602 48.63 58.00 -13.56
C TYR A 602 48.60 56.87 -14.63
N SER A 603 49.69 56.12 -14.79
CA SER A 603 49.79 55.01 -15.76
C SER A 603 49.01 53.74 -15.37
N MET A 604 48.45 53.68 -14.15
CA MET A 604 47.80 52.48 -13.60
C MET A 604 46.26 52.46 -13.70
N GLY A 605 45.65 53.27 -14.56
CA GLY A 605 44.21 53.15 -14.89
C GLY A 605 43.26 53.67 -13.81
N LEU A 606 43.69 54.61 -12.98
CA LEU A 606 42.81 55.40 -12.12
C LEU A 606 42.51 56.72 -12.86
N SER A 607 41.41 56.73 -13.60
CA SER A 607 40.93 57.90 -14.36
C SER A 607 40.63 59.08 -13.43
N LYS A 608 40.77 60.29 -13.97
CA LYS A 608 40.69 61.58 -13.27
C LYS A 608 39.28 62.06 -12.92
N ASP A 609 38.24 61.26 -13.17
CA ASP A 609 36.85 61.73 -13.04
C ASP A 609 36.10 60.93 -11.98
N HIS A 610 35.97 61.53 -10.78
CA HIS A 610 34.70 61.72 -10.07
C HIS A 610 34.86 62.74 -8.95
#